data_AF-A0A4U3A2D2-F1
#
_entry.id   AF-A0A4U3A2D2-F1
#
_cell.length_a   1.000
_cell.length_b   1.000
_cell.length_c   1.000
_cell.angle_alpha   90.00
_cell.angle_beta   90.00
_cell.angle_gamma   90.00
#
_symmetry.space_group_name_H-M   'P 1'
#
loop_
_entity.id
_entity.type
_entity.pdbx_description
1 polymer ?
#
loop_
_entity_poly.entity_id
_entity_poly.type
_entity_poly.pdbx_seq_one_letter_code
_entity_poly.pdbx_strand_id
1 'polypeptide(L)'
;MTKVKVRLRPIVHKVNLPTVLKTAILPGESIERLFIATQLGEVFYIGDGAIKTFLNIRHRIIKLGTFEEGVSSSGYDERGLLGLAFHPQFNHNGLFYLHYSMAGTQG
;
A
#
# COMPACT_ATOMS: atom_id res chain seq x y z
N MET A 1 10.87 2.19 -34.44
CA MET A 1 10.07 2.09 -33.19
C MET A 1 8.59 2.07 -33.56
N THR A 2 7.85 1.07 -33.11
CA THR A 2 6.41 0.92 -33.37
C THR A 2 5.61 1.83 -32.44
N LYS A 3 4.70 2.66 -32.96
CA LYS A 3 3.81 3.48 -32.13
C LYS A 3 2.69 2.61 -31.56
N VAL A 4 2.61 2.49 -30.24
CA VAL A 4 1.51 1.81 -29.52
C VAL A 4 0.50 2.84 -29.05
N LYS A 5 -0.79 2.62 -29.33
CA LYS A 5 -1.88 3.42 -28.75
C LYS A 5 -2.38 2.73 -27.48
N VAL A 6 -2.40 3.47 -26.37
CA VAL A 6 -2.92 3.00 -25.08
C VAL A 6 -4.07 3.89 -24.62
N ARG A 7 -5.01 3.33 -23.85
CA ARG A 7 -6.09 4.05 -23.19
C ARG A 7 -6.02 3.79 -21.70
N LEU A 8 -6.13 4.83 -20.90
CA LEU A 8 -6.22 4.72 -19.45
C LEU A 8 -7.70 4.63 -19.03
N ARG A 9 -8.01 3.72 -18.11
CA ARG A 9 -9.32 3.61 -17.47
C ARG A 9 -9.13 3.79 -15.96
N PRO A 10 -9.75 4.80 -15.35
CA PRO A 10 -9.73 4.93 -13.89
C PRO A 10 -10.38 3.71 -13.22
N ILE A 11 -9.72 3.19 -12.18
CA ILE A 11 -10.24 2.08 -11.36
C ILE A 11 -10.71 2.59 -9.99
N VAL A 12 -9.97 3.55 -9.42
CA VAL A 12 -10.27 4.17 -8.12
C VAL A 12 -9.83 5.62 -8.11
N HIS A 13 -10.45 6.43 -7.26
CA HIS A 13 -10.14 7.84 -7.05
C HIS A 13 -9.90 8.12 -5.56
N LYS A 14 -9.31 9.28 -5.24
CA LYS A 14 -9.13 9.77 -3.86
C LYS A 14 -8.34 8.82 -2.95
N VAL A 15 -7.38 8.09 -3.51
CA VAL A 15 -6.42 7.31 -2.71
C VAL A 15 -5.29 8.22 -2.30
N ASN A 16 -5.04 8.31 -0.99
CA ASN A 16 -4.00 9.17 -0.46
C ASN A 16 -2.62 8.49 -0.54
N LEU A 17 -1.66 9.11 -1.24
CA LEU A 17 -0.25 8.67 -1.32
C LEU A 17 -0.06 7.15 -1.54
N PRO A 18 -0.55 6.56 -2.66
CA PRO A 18 -0.38 5.14 -2.94
C PRO A 18 1.10 4.79 -3.18
N THR A 19 1.58 3.73 -2.53
CA THR A 19 2.99 3.27 -2.62
C THR A 19 3.12 1.91 -3.30
N VAL A 20 2.15 1.01 -3.09
CA VAL A 20 2.20 -0.37 -3.64
C VAL A 20 0.86 -0.75 -4.27
N LEU A 21 0.94 -1.37 -5.45
CA LEU A 21 -0.16 -2.10 -6.07
C LEU A 21 0.22 -3.58 -6.15
N LYS A 22 -0.64 -4.46 -5.62
CA LYS A 22 -0.48 -5.92 -5.68
C LYS A 22 -1.81 -6.60 -5.93
N THR A 23 -1.79 -7.75 -6.58
CA THR A 23 -2.96 -8.61 -6.68
C THR A 23 -2.79 -9.84 -5.79
N ALA A 24 -3.90 -10.33 -5.25
CA ALA A 24 -3.96 -11.60 -4.53
C ALA A 24 -5.38 -12.14 -4.47
N ILE A 25 -5.51 -13.44 -4.25
CA ILE A 25 -6.79 -14.10 -3.95
C ILE A 25 -6.88 -14.22 -2.43
N LEU A 26 -7.97 -13.70 -1.83
CA LEU A 26 -8.19 -13.80 -0.39
C LEU A 26 -8.40 -15.27 0.03
N PRO A 27 -8.01 -15.65 1.27
CA PRO A 27 -8.29 -16.99 1.78
C PRO A 27 -9.78 -17.36 1.68
N GLY A 28 -10.07 -18.52 1.10
CA GLY A 28 -11.44 -19.00 0.90
C GLY A 28 -12.19 -18.39 -0.29
N GLU A 29 -11.57 -17.50 -1.06
CA GLU A 29 -12.15 -16.93 -2.28
C GLU A 29 -11.50 -17.52 -3.55
N SER A 30 -12.17 -17.29 -4.69
CA SER A 30 -11.68 -17.66 -6.03
C SER A 30 -11.39 -16.44 -6.93
N ILE A 31 -11.65 -15.23 -6.42
CA ILE A 31 -11.55 -13.99 -7.19
C ILE A 31 -10.27 -13.25 -6.78
N GLU A 32 -9.45 -12.91 -7.76
CA GLU A 32 -8.28 -12.07 -7.56
C GLU A 32 -8.71 -10.60 -7.34
N ARG A 33 -8.14 -9.97 -6.30
CA ARG A 33 -8.43 -8.59 -5.93
C ARG A 33 -7.18 -7.72 -6.06
N LEU A 34 -7.38 -6.45 -6.43
CA LEU A 34 -6.32 -5.43 -6.45
C LEU A 34 -6.21 -4.78 -5.08
N PHE A 35 -5.05 -4.92 -4.45
CA PHE A 35 -4.66 -4.29 -3.20
C PHE A 35 -3.83 -3.04 -3.44
N ILE A 36 -4.07 -2.02 -2.61
CA ILE A 36 -3.44 -0.70 -2.69
C ILE A 36 -2.94 -0.34 -1.30
N ALA A 37 -1.62 -0.26 -1.12
CA ALA A 37 -1.02 0.28 0.10
C ALA A 37 -0.81 1.79 -0.03
N THR A 38 -0.99 2.52 1.06
CA THR A 38 -0.69 3.94 1.16
C THR A 38 0.51 4.17 2.06
N GLN A 39 1.25 5.25 1.82
CA GLN A 39 2.39 5.65 2.63
C GLN A 39 2.04 5.80 4.11
N LEU A 40 0.82 6.23 4.42
CA LEU A 40 0.32 6.42 5.78
C LEU A 40 0.06 5.11 6.54
N GLY A 41 0.11 3.95 5.88
CA GLY A 41 -0.06 2.65 6.53
C GLY A 41 -1.46 2.05 6.43
N GLU A 42 -2.25 2.45 5.44
CA GLU A 42 -3.51 1.80 5.09
C GLU A 42 -3.31 0.88 3.90
N VAL A 43 -3.92 -0.30 3.95
CA VAL A 43 -4.02 -1.21 2.81
C VAL A 43 -5.49 -1.38 2.49
N PHE A 44 -5.86 -1.04 1.26
CA PHE A 44 -7.18 -1.24 0.71
C PHE A 44 -7.18 -2.37 -0.29
N TYR A 45 -8.35 -2.92 -0.59
CA TYR A 45 -8.55 -3.73 -1.79
C TYR A 45 -9.83 -3.32 -2.51
N ILE A 46 -9.86 -3.54 -3.82
CA ILE A 46 -11.03 -3.29 -4.66
C ILE A 46 -11.75 -4.62 -4.91
N GLY A 47 -13.05 -4.63 -4.66
CA GLY A 47 -13.93 -5.72 -5.08
C GLY A 47 -15.38 -5.49 -4.68
N ASP A 48 -16.28 -6.24 -5.32
CA ASP A 48 -17.73 -6.12 -5.13
C ASP A 48 -18.26 -4.69 -5.40
N GLY A 49 -17.62 -3.98 -6.33
CA GLY A 49 -17.97 -2.60 -6.68
C GLY A 49 -17.53 -1.53 -5.67
N ALA A 50 -16.77 -1.90 -4.63
CA ALA A 50 -16.34 -0.99 -3.57
C ALA A 50 -14.83 -1.09 -3.28
N ILE A 51 -14.30 -0.06 -2.63
CA ILE A 51 -13.00 -0.09 -1.95
C ILE A 51 -13.22 -0.46 -0.48
N LYS A 52 -12.50 -1.46 0.01
CA LYS A 52 -12.60 -1.96 1.39
C LYS A 52 -11.24 -1.91 2.06
N THR A 53 -11.20 -1.66 3.36
CA THR A 53 -9.96 -1.70 4.15
C THR A 53 -9.57 -3.15 4.41
N PHE A 54 -8.35 -3.51 4.04
CA PHE A 54 -7.71 -4.79 4.39
C PHE A 54 -6.97 -4.67 5.73
N LEU A 55 -6.21 -3.60 5.92
CA LEU A 55 -5.36 -3.38 7.08
C LEU A 55 -5.16 -1.89 7.35
N ASN A 56 -5.06 -1.52 8.62
CA ASN A 56 -4.69 -0.17 9.04
C ASN A 56 -3.64 -0.23 10.16
N ILE A 57 -2.40 0.14 9.82
CA ILE A 57 -1.26 0.21 10.75
C ILE A 57 -0.74 1.64 10.93
N ARG A 58 -1.57 2.67 10.69
CA ARG A 58 -1.16 4.08 10.81
C ARG A 58 -0.45 4.40 12.13
N HIS A 59 -0.88 3.78 13.23
CA HIS A 59 -0.28 3.94 14.55
C HIS A 59 1.14 3.39 14.68
N ARG A 60 1.57 2.53 13.75
CA ARG A 60 2.92 1.93 13.70
C ARG A 60 3.85 2.65 12.72
N ILE A 61 3.31 3.54 11.88
CA ILE A 61 4.09 4.28 10.91
C ILE A 61 4.75 5.48 11.60
N ILE A 62 6.01 5.73 11.27
CA ILE A 62 6.75 6.93 11.70
C ILE A 62 6.01 8.21 11.32
N LYS A 63 6.15 9.26 12.13
CA LYS A 63 5.52 10.55 11.83
C LYS A 63 6.20 11.15 10.60
N LEU A 64 5.44 11.26 9.51
CA LEU A 64 5.94 11.80 8.24
C LEU A 64 6.16 13.32 8.34
N GLY A 65 7.23 13.81 7.72
CA GLY A 65 7.57 15.23 7.67
C GLY A 65 8.32 15.74 8.93
N THR A 66 8.33 17.06 9.10
CA THR A 66 9.17 17.79 10.08
C THR A 66 8.69 17.69 11.54
N PHE A 67 7.87 16.70 11.87
CA PHE A 67 7.37 16.54 13.24
C PHE A 67 8.38 15.81 14.15
N GLU A 68 9.53 15.43 13.62
CA GLU A 68 10.66 14.87 14.35
C GLU A 68 11.82 15.89 14.41
N GLU A 69 12.41 16.02 15.60
CA GLU A 69 13.61 16.83 15.81
C GLU A 69 14.75 16.30 14.91
N GLY A 70 15.35 17.21 14.11
CA GLY A 70 16.52 16.90 13.28
C GLY A 70 16.22 16.53 11.82
N VAL A 71 14.95 16.44 11.40
CA VAL A 71 14.59 16.17 9.99
C VAL A 71 14.48 17.48 9.21
N SER A 72 15.32 17.66 8.19
CA SER A 72 15.30 18.86 7.33
C SER A 72 13.98 18.95 6.55
N SER A 73 13.42 20.16 6.49
CA SER A 73 12.12 20.47 5.86
C SER A 73 12.14 20.45 4.33
N SER A 74 13.17 19.87 3.70
CA SER A 74 13.40 19.94 2.26
C SER A 74 13.63 18.55 1.67
N GLY A 75 12.55 17.81 1.45
CA GLY A 75 12.59 16.53 0.76
C GLY A 75 11.24 15.82 0.74
N TYR A 76 11.04 14.92 -0.22
CA TYR A 76 9.98 13.92 -0.13
C TYR A 76 10.38 12.93 0.97
N ASP A 77 9.55 12.78 1.99
CA ASP A 77 9.76 11.78 3.03
C ASP A 77 9.52 10.40 2.42
N GLU A 78 10.59 9.62 2.22
CA GLU A 78 10.50 8.26 1.67
C GLU A 78 10.10 7.23 2.72
N ARG A 79 9.92 7.63 3.99
CA ARG A 79 9.47 6.76 5.06
C ARG A 79 7.97 6.51 4.95
N GLY A 80 7.48 5.48 5.63
CA GLY A 80 6.08 5.08 5.59
C GLY A 80 5.91 3.59 5.31
N LEU A 81 4.73 3.18 4.85
CA LEU A 81 4.51 1.83 4.32
C LEU A 81 4.94 1.76 2.84
N LEU A 82 6.02 1.04 2.57
CA LEU A 82 6.70 1.03 1.27
C LEU A 82 6.66 -0.33 0.57
N GLY A 83 6.43 -1.41 1.30
CA GLY A 83 6.37 -2.76 0.76
C GLY A 83 5.17 -3.54 1.23
N LEU A 84 4.56 -4.29 0.31
CA LEU A 84 3.54 -5.29 0.57
C LEU A 84 3.83 -6.50 -0.34
N ALA A 85 3.90 -7.68 0.26
CA ALA A 85 4.05 -8.94 -0.46
C ALA A 85 3.12 -10.00 0.14
N PHE A 86 2.31 -10.64 -0.71
CA PHE A 86 1.56 -11.82 -0.34
C PHE A 86 2.45 -13.05 -0.50
N HIS A 87 2.39 -13.99 0.44
CA HIS A 87 3.04 -15.28 0.28
C HIS A 87 2.50 -15.98 -0.99
N PRO A 88 3.30 -16.77 -1.74
CA PRO A 88 2.81 -17.46 -2.94
C PRO A 88 1.58 -18.35 -2.71
N GLN A 89 1.37 -18.80 -1.47
CA GLN A 89 0.22 -19.58 -1.01
C GLN A 89 -0.73 -18.78 -0.11
N PHE A 90 -0.79 -17.46 -0.26
CA PHE A 90 -1.61 -16.58 0.59
C PHE A 90 -3.08 -17.01 0.66
N ASN A 91 -3.66 -17.49 -0.45
CA ASN A 91 -5.02 -18.02 -0.48
C ASN A 91 -5.23 -19.27 0.41
N HIS A 92 -4.17 -19.97 0.80
CA HIS A 92 -4.22 -21.12 1.70
C HIS A 92 -3.78 -20.77 3.13
N ASN A 93 -2.72 -19.96 3.28
CA ASN A 93 -2.07 -19.74 4.58
C ASN A 93 -2.29 -18.34 5.18
N GLY A 94 -2.87 -17.40 4.42
CA GLY A 94 -3.12 -16.03 4.88
C GLY A 94 -1.87 -15.20 5.18
N LEU A 95 -0.67 -15.68 4.82
CA LEU A 95 0.59 -14.97 5.12
C LEU A 95 0.86 -13.83 4.13
N PHE A 96 1.16 -12.66 4.68
CA PHE A 96 1.63 -11.50 3.94
C PHE A 96 2.64 -10.72 4.77
N TYR A 97 3.45 -9.91 4.09
CA TYR A 97 4.60 -9.24 4.66
C TYR A 97 4.56 -7.75 4.30
N LEU A 98 4.97 -6.92 5.24
CA LEU A 98 5.04 -5.47 5.09
C LEU A 98 6.47 -5.01 5.29
N HIS A 99 6.84 -3.96 4.58
CA HIS A 99 8.07 -3.21 4.82
C HIS A 99 7.69 -1.76 5.09
N TYR A 100 7.98 -1.26 6.29
CA TYR A 100 7.60 0.07 6.72
C TYR A 100 8.56 0.67 7.74
N SER A 101 8.66 2.01 7.77
CA SER A 101 9.39 2.76 8.81
C SER A 101 8.56 2.83 10.09
N MET A 102 9.14 2.32 11.18
CA MET A 102 8.44 2.11 12.45
C MET A 102 8.36 3.40 13.29
N ALA A 103 7.24 3.61 13.96
CA ALA A 103 7.07 4.71 14.90
C ALA A 103 8.11 4.65 16.04
N GLY A 104 8.69 5.81 16.37
CA GLY A 104 9.69 5.92 17.44
C GLY A 104 11.11 5.49 17.05
N THR A 105 11.37 5.23 15.76
CA THR A 105 12.73 5.03 15.22
C THR A 105 13.18 6.23 14.40
N GLN A 106 14.40 6.21 13.88
CA GLN A 106 14.95 7.28 13.02
C GLN A 106 14.70 7.04 11.51
N GLY A 107 13.86 6.06 11.17
CA GLY A 107 13.65 5.59 9.79
C GLY A 107 13.69 4.09 9.66
#